data_AF-A0A382EDW3-F1
#
_entry.id   AF-A0A382EDW3-F1
#
_cell.length_a   1.000
_cell.length_b   1.000
_cell.length_c   1.000
_cell.angle_alpha   90.00
_cell.angle_beta   90.00
_cell.angle_gamma   90.00
#
_symmetry.space_group_name_H-M   'P 1'
#
loop_
_entity.id
_entity.type
_entity.pdbx_description
1 polymer ?
#
loop_
_entity_poly.entity_id
_entity_poly.type
_entity_poly.pdbx_seq_one_letter_code
_entity_poly.pdbx_strand_id
1 'polypeptide(L)'
;ESGQYKPPAGNHLMLIGEKGDIQAGSDARYRNENTGGSWQPIPSFDQPHIFEDFLQWIEGGPEHRCAGRKGRDTLEVLLAIYESSRSRGRIELPLKQRGNALEEMIDDGTLL
;
A
#
# COMPACT_ATOMS: atom_id res chain seq x y z
N GLU A 1 -7.28 17.53 -30.93
CA GLU A 1 -7.29 18.11 -29.57
C GLU A 1 -6.74 17.06 -28.61
N SER A 2 -5.47 17.17 -28.25
CA SER A 2 -4.85 16.28 -27.26
C SER A 2 -5.32 16.71 -25.88
N GLY A 3 -6.06 15.82 -25.20
CA GLY A 3 -6.50 16.05 -23.83
C GLY A 3 -5.28 16.30 -22.95
N GLN A 4 -5.15 17.53 -22.44
CA GLN A 4 -4.18 17.83 -21.40
C GLN A 4 -4.53 16.98 -20.17
N TYR A 5 -3.69 15.98 -19.89
CA TYR A 5 -3.75 15.26 -18.64
C TYR A 5 -3.44 16.28 -17.54
N LYS A 6 -4.47 16.64 -16.75
CA LYS A 6 -4.31 17.35 -15.47
C LYS A 6 -3.19 16.65 -14.67
N PRO A 7 -2.40 17.37 -13.85
CA PRO A 7 -1.23 16.81 -13.19
C PRO A 7 -1.61 15.44 -12.63
N PRO A 8 -0.81 14.38 -12.87
CA PRO A 8 -1.18 13.04 -12.48
C PRO A 8 -1.64 13.12 -11.03
N ALA A 9 -2.82 12.58 -10.73
CA ALA A 9 -3.23 12.31 -9.36
C ALA A 9 -2.19 11.34 -8.80
N GLY A 10 -1.06 11.89 -8.37
CA GLY A 10 0.11 11.15 -7.95
C GLY A 10 -0.19 10.62 -6.57
N ASN A 11 0.15 9.35 -6.37
CA ASN A 11 0.12 8.80 -5.02
C ASN A 11 1.09 9.62 -4.16
N HIS A 12 0.57 10.30 -3.14
CA HIS A 12 1.38 11.03 -2.17
C HIS A 12 1.57 10.13 -0.95
N LEU A 13 2.66 9.37 -0.94
CA LEU A 13 3.05 8.57 0.23
C LEU A 13 4.20 9.27 0.94
N MET A 14 4.10 9.34 2.26
CA MET A 14 5.14 9.88 3.13
C MET A 14 5.53 8.80 4.13
N LEU A 15 6.83 8.51 4.21
CA LEU A 15 7.42 7.67 5.24
C LEU A 15 8.18 8.59 6.18
N ILE A 16 7.78 8.61 7.45
CA ILE A 16 8.39 9.44 8.49
C ILE A 16 9.14 8.51 9.43
N GLY A 17 10.45 8.72 9.54
CA GLY A 17 11.32 7.97 10.43
C GLY A 17 12.03 8.88 11.42
N GLU A 18 12.62 8.30 12.45
CA GLU A 18 13.33 9.06 13.50
C GLU A 18 14.52 9.88 12.96
N LYS A 19 15.08 9.46 11.83
CA LYS A 19 16.29 10.07 11.22
C LYS A 19 16.02 10.80 9.92
N GLY A 20 14.76 10.96 9.53
CA GLY A 20 14.41 11.63 8.29
C GLY A 20 13.16 11.07 7.62
N ASP A 21 12.84 11.66 6.48
CA ASP A 21 11.59 11.45 5.77
C ASP A 21 11.83 11.04 4.33
N ILE A 22 10.88 10.28 3.77
CA ILE A 22 10.84 9.92 2.37
C ILE A 22 9.46 10.26 1.82
N GLN A 23 9.43 11.10 0.79
CA GLN A 23 8.28 11.29 -0.06
C GLN A 23 8.39 10.30 -1.23
N ALA A 24 7.42 9.41 -1.38
CA ALA A 24 7.35 8.46 -2.49
C ALA A 24 6.28 8.88 -3.50
N GLY A 25 6.47 8.50 -4.77
CA GLY A 25 5.61 8.87 -5.90
C GLY A 25 6.43 9.21 -7.14
N SER A 26 5.81 9.91 -8.10
CA SER A 26 6.47 10.32 -9.36
C SER A 26 7.64 11.28 -9.17
N ASP A 27 7.70 11.97 -8.03
CA ASP A 27 8.76 12.90 -7.65
C ASP A 27 9.34 12.48 -6.29
N ALA A 28 9.80 11.24 -6.25
CA ALA A 28 10.25 10.61 -5.02
C ALA A 28 11.53 11.29 -4.49
N ARG A 29 11.48 11.75 -3.25
CA ARG A 29 12.53 12.54 -2.60
C ARG A 29 12.74 12.06 -1.17
N TYR A 30 13.95 12.26 -0.64
CA TYR A 30 14.28 11.95 0.75
C TYR A 30 15.01 13.13 1.41
N ARG A 31 14.93 13.22 2.75
CA ARG A 31 15.72 14.16 3.54
C ARG A 31 16.14 13.53 4.85
N ASN A 32 17.35 13.84 5.32
CA ASN A 32 17.89 13.41 6.61
C ASN A 32 19.02 14.36 7.05
N GLU A 33 19.71 14.02 8.14
CA GLU A 33 20.88 14.78 8.62
C GLU A 33 22.01 14.86 7.58
N ASN A 34 22.25 13.80 6.82
CA ASN A 34 23.28 13.77 5.76
C ASN A 34 22.93 14.69 4.58
N THR A 35 21.65 14.95 4.32
CA THR A 35 21.22 15.94 3.33
C THR A 35 21.13 17.35 3.92
N GLY A 36 21.53 17.56 5.17
CA GLY A 36 21.35 18.83 5.89
C GLY A 36 19.88 19.24 6.00
N GLY A 37 18.96 18.27 6.03
CA GLY A 37 17.51 18.50 6.03
C GLY A 37 16.92 18.91 4.68
N SER A 38 17.73 19.05 3.62
CA SER A 38 17.25 19.39 2.28
C SER A 38 16.68 18.17 1.57
N TRP A 39 15.62 18.37 0.79
CA TRP A 39 15.07 17.32 -0.07
C TRP A 39 16.01 17.03 -1.23
N GLN A 40 16.35 15.75 -1.39
CA GLN A 40 17.18 15.23 -2.46
C GLN A 40 16.40 14.16 -3.24
N PRO A 41 16.63 14.00 -4.56
CA PRO A 41 15.99 12.94 -5.34
C PRO A 41 16.42 11.56 -4.80
N ILE A 42 15.49 10.60 -4.77
CA ILE A 42 15.85 9.21 -4.45
C ILE A 42 16.70 8.67 -5.61
N PRO A 43 17.81 7.95 -5.33
CA PRO A 43 18.58 7.28 -6.37
C PRO A 43 17.70 6.37 -7.23
N SER A 44 17.98 6.30 -8.53
CA SER A 44 17.30 5.34 -9.40
C SER A 44 17.66 3.92 -8.95
N PHE A 45 16.65 3.08 -8.76
CA PHE A 45 16.83 1.65 -8.51
C PHE A 45 16.18 0.88 -9.65
N ASP A 46 16.94 -0.01 -10.26
CA ASP A 46 16.38 -0.95 -11.22
C ASP A 46 15.56 -1.98 -10.45
N GLN A 47 14.26 -2.00 -10.71
CA GLN A 47 13.33 -2.93 -10.07
C GLN A 47 13.28 -4.19 -10.93
N PRO A 48 13.55 -5.38 -10.38
CA PRO A 48 13.42 -6.63 -11.12
C PRO A 48 12.05 -6.74 -11.79
N HIS A 49 12.04 -7.25 -13.02
CA HIS A 49 10.78 -7.43 -13.72
C HIS A 49 9.95 -8.49 -12.99
N ILE A 50 8.64 -8.27 -12.82
CA ILE A 50 7.78 -9.18 -12.04
C ILE A 50 7.84 -10.64 -12.55
N PHE A 51 8.04 -10.84 -13.86
CA PHE A 51 8.17 -12.18 -14.43
C PHE A 51 9.53 -12.82 -14.13
N GLU A 52 10.61 -12.04 -14.01
CA GLU A 52 11.93 -12.56 -13.62
C GLU A 52 11.89 -13.04 -12.17
N ASP A 53 11.30 -12.24 -11.27
CA ASP A 53 11.05 -12.65 -9.87
C ASP A 53 10.21 -13.93 -9.80
N PHE A 54 9.20 -14.06 -10.68
CA PHE A 54 8.32 -15.22 -10.71
C PHE A 54 9.03 -16.49 -11.18
N LEU A 55 9.85 -16.38 -12.23
CA LEU A 55 10.67 -17.50 -12.72
C LEU A 55 11.66 -17.96 -11.65
N GLN A 56 12.38 -17.02 -11.02
CA GLN A 56 13.30 -17.35 -9.92
C GLN A 56 12.60 -18.09 -8.79
N TRP A 57 11.38 -17.68 -8.43
CA TRP A 57 10.62 -18.37 -7.39
C TRP A 57 10.26 -19.81 -7.77
N ILE A 58 9.82 -20.06 -9.02
CA ILE A 58 9.51 -21.41 -9.51
C ILE A 58 10.76 -22.30 -9.49
N GLU A 59 11.94 -21.73 -9.77
CA GLU A 59 13.22 -22.44 -9.81
C GLU A 59 13.83 -22.69 -8.41
N GLY A 60 13.10 -22.37 -7.34
CA GLY A 60 13.53 -22.60 -5.95
C GLY A 60 14.20 -21.39 -5.28
N GLY A 61 14.14 -20.22 -5.92
CA GLY A 61 14.53 -18.94 -5.34
C GLY A 61 13.58 -18.45 -4.23
N PRO A 62 13.76 -17.19 -3.78
CA PRO A 62 12.97 -16.62 -2.69
C PRO A 62 11.48 -16.51 -3.02
N GLU A 63 10.63 -16.43 -1.99
CA GLU A 63 9.19 -16.28 -2.17
C GLU A 63 8.85 -15.00 -2.95
N HIS A 64 8.04 -15.16 -4.00
CA HIS A 64 7.59 -14.05 -4.82
C HIS A 64 6.90 -12.94 -4.01
N ARG A 65 7.11 -11.68 -4.39
CA ARG A 65 6.54 -10.51 -3.71
C ARG A 65 5.01 -10.49 -3.68
N CYS A 66 4.35 -11.16 -4.62
CA CYS A 66 2.89 -11.31 -4.68
C CYS A 66 2.41 -12.72 -4.26
N ALA A 67 3.12 -13.40 -3.36
CA ALA A 67 2.68 -14.70 -2.86
C ALA A 67 1.31 -14.62 -2.17
N GLY A 68 0.52 -15.70 -2.29
CA GLY A 68 -0.87 -15.74 -1.81
C GLY A 68 -1.05 -15.42 -0.32
N ARG A 69 -0.05 -15.71 0.53
CA ARG A 69 -0.06 -15.31 1.95
C ARG A 69 -0.12 -13.79 2.11
N LYS A 70 0.71 -13.05 1.39
CA LYS A 70 0.71 -11.57 1.38
C LYS A 70 -0.61 -11.02 0.84
N GLY A 71 -1.20 -11.69 -0.14
CA GLY A 71 -2.53 -11.37 -0.66
C GLY A 71 -3.63 -11.57 0.38
N ARG A 72 -3.60 -12.68 1.13
CA ARG A 72 -4.51 -12.94 2.25
C ARG A 72 -4.37 -11.88 3.34
N ASP A 73 -3.14 -11.54 3.74
CA ASP A 73 -2.89 -10.53 4.77
C ASP A 73 -3.39 -9.14 4.31
N THR A 74 -3.24 -8.82 3.02
CA THR A 74 -3.81 -7.61 2.41
C THR A 74 -5.34 -7.60 2.47
N LEU A 75 -5.97 -8.74 2.12
CA LEU A 75 -7.42 -8.88 2.18
C LEU A 75 -7.95 -8.72 3.61
N GLU A 76 -7.23 -9.24 4.60
CA GLU A 76 -7.61 -9.07 6.01
C GLU A 76 -7.63 -7.59 6.43
N VAL A 77 -6.65 -6.79 5.99
CA VAL A 77 -6.65 -5.33 6.21
C VAL A 77 -7.86 -4.66 5.56
N LEU A 78 -8.21 -5.03 4.32
CA LEU A 78 -9.39 -4.51 3.63
C LEU A 78 -10.69 -4.83 4.39
N LEU A 79 -10.84 -6.08 4.85
CA LEU A 79 -11.99 -6.50 5.65
C LEU A 79 -12.04 -5.75 6.98
N ALA A 80 -10.89 -5.55 7.64
CA ALA A 80 -10.80 -4.77 8.88
C ALA A 80 -11.21 -3.30 8.70
N ILE A 81 -10.93 -2.69 7.53
CA ILE A 81 -11.39 -1.32 7.20
C ILE A 81 -12.92 -1.28 7.14
N TYR A 82 -13.56 -2.24 6.47
CA TYR A 82 -15.03 -2.32 6.42
C TYR A 82 -15.64 -2.56 7.80
N GLU A 83 -15.06 -3.48 8.57
CA GLU A 83 -15.49 -3.74 9.96
C GLU A 83 -15.33 -2.49 10.85
N SER A 84 -14.24 -1.75 10.69
CA SER A 84 -14.00 -0.50 11.43
C SER A 84 -15.04 0.56 11.07
N SER A 85 -15.39 0.67 9.78
CA SER A 85 -16.44 1.57 9.31
C SER A 85 -17.79 1.23 9.93
N ARG A 86 -18.15 -0.05 9.94
CA ARG A 86 -19.41 -0.56 10.49
C ARG A 86 -19.51 -0.36 12.00
N SER A 87 -18.46 -0.71 12.75
CA SER A 87 -18.45 -0.63 14.21
C SER A 87 -18.10 0.76 14.74
N ARG A 88 -17.65 1.68 13.87
CA ARG A 88 -17.09 2.99 14.22
C ARG A 88 -16.02 2.91 15.29
N GLY A 89 -15.15 1.91 15.18
CA GLY A 89 -14.19 1.57 16.22
C GLY A 89 -12.89 0.98 15.69
N ARG A 90 -11.89 0.89 16.56
CA ARG A 90 -10.62 0.24 16.26
C ARG A 90 -10.80 -1.26 16.15
N ILE A 91 -10.32 -1.85 15.07
CA ILE A 91 -10.28 -3.30 14.85
C ILE A 91 -8.86 -3.80 15.14
N GLU A 92 -8.77 -4.84 15.98
CA GLU A 92 -7.51 -5.55 16.24
C GLU A 92 -7.34 -6.69 15.25
N LEU A 93 -6.12 -6.84 14.72
CA LEU A 93 -5.74 -7.97 13.88
C LEU A 93 -5.09 -9.08 14.74
N PRO A 94 -5.26 -10.37 14.39
CA PRO A 94 -6.04 -10.89 13.26
C PRO A 94 -7.54 -10.71 13.46
N LEU A 95 -8.29 -10.63 12.36
CA LEU A 95 -9.72 -10.33 12.37
C LEU A 95 -10.49 -11.43 13.11
N LYS A 96 -11.20 -11.04 14.17
CA LYS A 96 -11.97 -11.98 15.01
C LYS A 96 -13.40 -12.16 14.52
N GLN A 97 -13.98 -11.11 13.96
CA GLN A 97 -15.34 -11.11 13.47
C GLN A 97 -15.41 -11.89 12.15
N ARG A 98 -16.38 -12.81 12.07
CA ARG A 98 -16.72 -13.52 10.85
C ARG A 98 -17.87 -12.81 10.15
N GLY A 99 -17.98 -13.01 8.85
CA GLY A 99 -18.96 -12.34 8.00
C GLY A 99 -18.28 -11.37 7.05
N ASN A 100 -19.08 -10.52 6.43
CA ASN A 100 -18.65 -9.53 5.46
C ASN A 100 -19.31 -8.20 5.81
N ALA A 101 -18.61 -7.35 6.57
CA ALA A 101 -19.14 -6.04 6.97
C ALA A 101 -19.67 -5.20 5.81
N LEU A 102 -19.04 -5.27 4.63
CA LEU A 102 -19.52 -4.51 3.48
C LEU A 102 -20.91 -4.98 3.06
N GLU A 103 -21.10 -6.29 2.94
CA GLU A 103 -22.38 -6.90 2.57
C GLU A 103 -23.46 -6.62 3.61
N GLU A 104 -23.14 -6.79 4.91
CA GLU A 104 -24.07 -6.49 6.01
C GLU A 104 -24.53 -5.02 6.00
N MET A 105 -23.62 -4.07 5.77
CA MET A 105 -23.94 -2.64 5.68
C MET A 105 -24.75 -2.26 4.42
N ILE A 106 -24.67 -3.05 3.35
CA ILE A 106 -25.53 -2.88 2.17
C ILE A 106 -26.94 -3.37 2.51
N ASP A 107 -27.03 -4.56 3.12
CA ASP A 107 -28.30 -5.22 3.42
C ASP A 107 -29.14 -4.46 4.46
N ASP A 108 -28.50 -3.86 5.47
CA ASP A 108 -29.18 -3.07 6.49
C ASP A 108 -29.45 -1.60 6.09
N GLY A 109 -29.01 -1.20 4.89
CA GLY A 109 -29.21 0.13 4.33
C GLY A 109 -28.25 1.21 4.87
N THR A 110 -27.20 0.85 5.62
CA THR A 110 -26.20 1.81 6.13
C THR A 110 -25.45 2.57 5.03
N LEU A 111 -25.32 1.98 3.84
CA LEU A 111 -24.60 2.59 2.70
C LEU A 111 -25.50 3.25 1.64
N LEU A 112 -26.82 3.35 1.88
CA LEU A 112 -27.80 3.98 0.98
C LEU A 112 -28.30 5.32 1.55
#